data_AF-A0A7X9SDT4-F1
#
_entry.id   AF-A0A7X9SDT4-F1
#
_cell.length_a   1.000
_cell.length_b   1.000
_cell.length_c   1.000
_cell.angle_alpha   90.00
_cell.angle_beta   90.00
_cell.angle_gamma   90.00
#
_symmetry.space_group_name_H-M   'P 1'
#
loop_
_entity.id
_entity.type
_entity.pdbx_description
1 polymer ?
#
loop_
_entity_poly.entity_id
_entity_poly.type
_entity_poly.pdbx_seq_one_letter_code
_entity_poly.pdbx_strand_id
1 'polypeptide(L)'
;MYLQAENAVSSFFFYMWNAWSEEECKAVYGNMYPHFWEKWCVATDKGTFGAAERFYLELSEDSRRLLVERAVSIYDGRRFRNRNRNSTSTTRNISSTASQGHNRQQP
;
A
#
# COMPACT_ATOMS: atom_id res chain seq x y z
N MET A 1 1.68 -6.97 -13.37
CA MET A 1 1.90 -5.54 -13.09
C MET A 1 3.40 -5.32 -13.05
N TYR A 2 3.97 -4.68 -14.07
CA TYR A 2 5.36 -4.25 -14.02
C TYR A 2 5.46 -3.22 -12.88
N LEU A 3 6.10 -3.60 -11.76
CA LEU A 3 6.70 -2.62 -10.86
C LEU A 3 7.59 -1.77 -11.77
N GLN A 4 7.29 -0.49 -11.91
CA GLN A 4 8.08 0.39 -12.76
C GLN A 4 9.47 0.47 -12.11
N ALA A 5 10.38 -0.40 -12.57
CA ALA A 5 11.65 -0.71 -11.92
C ALA A 5 12.53 0.54 -11.73
N GLU A 6 12.32 1.55 -12.57
CA GLU A 6 12.96 2.87 -12.50
C GLU A 6 12.73 3.56 -11.15
N ASN A 7 11.59 3.36 -10.49
CA ASN A 7 11.32 3.93 -9.18
C ASN A 7 11.69 2.99 -8.02
N ALA A 8 11.89 1.69 -8.25
CA ALA A 8 12.03 0.70 -7.18
C ALA A 8 13.31 0.89 -6.36
N VAL A 9 14.44 1.11 -7.04
CA VAL A 9 15.75 1.28 -6.39
C VAL A 9 15.80 2.60 -5.61
N SER A 10 15.41 3.71 -6.24
CA SER A 10 15.37 5.03 -5.59
C SER A 10 14.36 5.08 -4.46
N SER A 11 13.17 4.46 -4.61
CA SER A 11 12.18 4.36 -3.54
C SER A 11 12.71 3.56 -2.37
N PHE A 12 13.40 2.44 -2.62
CA PHE A 12 14.01 1.62 -1.57
C PHE A 12 15.02 2.44 -0.76
N PHE A 13 16.01 3.06 -1.39
CA PHE A 13 17.01 3.85 -0.65
C PHE A 13 16.39 5.05 0.07
N PHE A 14 15.44 5.74 -0.56
CA PHE A 14 14.69 6.82 0.09
C PHE A 14 13.95 6.32 1.34
N TYR A 15 13.24 5.20 1.21
CA TYR A 15 12.48 4.59 2.29
C TYR A 15 13.38 4.13 3.44
N MET A 16 14.46 3.42 3.12
CA MET A 16 15.45 2.93 4.10
C MET A 16 16.11 4.05 4.90
N TRP A 17 16.30 5.23 4.30
CA TRP A 17 17.00 6.33 4.95
C TRP A 17 16.08 7.34 5.66
N ASN A 18 14.86 7.54 5.16
CA ASN A 18 13.97 8.61 5.64
C ASN A 18 12.75 8.11 6.40
N ALA A 19 12.32 6.87 6.19
CA ALA A 19 11.06 6.35 6.72
C ALA A 19 11.20 5.02 7.47
N TRP A 20 12.33 4.33 7.33
CA TRP A 20 12.55 3.03 7.96
C TRP A 20 12.71 3.17 9.47
N SER A 21 11.83 2.50 10.20
CA SER A 21 11.80 2.43 11.66
C SER A 21 11.29 1.06 12.11
N GLU A 22 11.32 0.79 13.41
CA GLU A 22 10.80 -0.47 13.97
C GLU A 22 9.30 -0.64 13.65
N GLU A 23 8.54 0.45 13.66
CA GLU A 23 7.11 0.45 13.32
C GLU A 23 6.86 0.12 11.86
N GLU A 24 7.67 0.65 10.95
CA GLU A 24 7.57 0.31 9.53
C GLU A 24 8.07 -1.12 9.26
N CYS A 25 9.08 -1.60 9.99
CA CYS A 25 9.49 -3.00 9.98
C CYS A 25 8.33 -3.92 10.39
N LYS A 26 7.60 -3.54 11.45
CA LYS A 26 6.37 -4.22 11.88
C LYS A 26 5.25 -4.16 10.83
N ALA A 27 5.11 -3.04 10.14
CA ALA A 27 4.11 -2.90 9.08
C ALA A 27 4.43 -3.77 7.85
N VAL A 28 5.72 -4.00 7.54
CA VAL A 28 6.17 -4.82 6.40
C VAL A 28 6.12 -6.32 6.73
N TYR A 29 6.65 -6.71 7.89
CA TYR A 29 6.88 -8.12 8.24
C TYR A 29 5.91 -8.69 9.29
N GLY A 30 5.00 -7.87 9.82
CA GLY A 30 3.98 -8.31 10.77
C GLY A 30 4.61 -8.90 12.04
N ASN A 31 4.21 -10.10 12.43
CA ASN A 31 4.71 -10.76 13.65
C ASN A 31 6.19 -11.16 13.58
N MET A 32 6.77 -11.28 12.39
CA MET A 32 8.18 -11.68 12.22
C MET A 32 9.15 -10.50 12.28
N TYR A 33 8.63 -9.28 12.49
CA TYR A 33 9.43 -8.06 12.52
C TYR A 33 10.61 -8.07 13.50
N PRO A 34 10.58 -8.75 14.69
CA PRO A 34 11.71 -8.69 15.61
C PRO A 34 12.97 -9.32 14.99
N HIS A 35 12.81 -10.41 14.24
CA HIS A 35 13.92 -11.08 13.55
C HIS A 35 14.53 -10.22 12.45
N PHE A 36 13.69 -9.47 11.72
CA PHE A 36 14.17 -8.58 10.67
C PHE A 36 14.76 -7.28 11.23
N TRP A 37 14.19 -6.78 12.31
CA TRP A 37 14.71 -5.60 13.01
C TRP A 37 16.08 -5.88 13.63
N GLU A 38 16.27 -7.04 14.24
CA GLU A 38 17.57 -7.47 14.76
C GLU A 38 18.63 -7.54 13.64
N LYS A 39 18.29 -8.11 12.48
CA LYS A 39 19.16 -8.11 11.28
C LYS A 39 19.52 -6.70 10.82
N TRP A 40 18.55 -5.78 10.84
CA TRP A 40 18.80 -4.37 10.52
C TRP A 40 19.78 -3.73 11.51
N CYS A 41 19.58 -3.92 12.82
CA CYS A 41 20.49 -3.42 13.85
C CYS A 41 21.92 -3.91 13.63
N VAL A 42 22.11 -5.21 13.36
CA VAL A 42 23.43 -5.80 13.04
C VAL A 42 24.04 -5.21 11.77
N ALA A 43 23.22 -4.92 10.75
CA ALA A 43 23.70 -4.30 9.51
C ALA A 43 24.18 -2.86 9.74
N THR A 44 23.51 -2.10 10.60
CA THR A 44 23.86 -0.72 10.95
C THR A 44 25.03 -0.60 11.93
N ASP A 45 25.22 -1.59 12.80
CA ASP A 45 26.31 -1.64 13.79
C ASP A 45 27.69 -1.70 13.10
N LYS A 46 27.75 -2.32 11.92
CA LYS A 46 28.95 -2.39 11.06
C LYS A 46 29.21 -1.10 10.26
N GLY A 47 28.53 0.00 10.59
CA GLY A 47 28.61 1.29 9.93
C GLY A 47 27.38 1.63 9.08
N THR A 48 27.05 2.92 9.01
CA THR A 48 25.84 3.43 8.35
C THR A 48 25.89 3.31 6.83
N PHE A 49 27.09 3.39 6.23
CA PHE A 49 27.29 3.24 4.80
C PHE A 49 27.17 1.76 4.40
N GLY A 50 26.28 1.47 3.44
CA GLY A 50 26.00 0.12 2.98
C GLY A 50 25.12 -0.72 3.92
N ALA A 51 24.60 -0.16 5.02
CA ALA A 51 23.69 -0.88 5.92
C ALA A 51 22.43 -1.37 5.18
N ALA A 52 21.85 -0.52 4.33
CA ALA A 52 20.70 -0.87 3.49
C ALA A 52 20.99 -2.02 2.52
N GLU A 53 22.18 -2.04 1.90
CA GLU A 53 22.60 -3.08 0.96
C GLU A 53 22.84 -4.41 1.68
N ARG A 54 23.55 -4.38 2.81
CA ARG A 54 23.80 -5.56 3.66
C ARG A 54 22.51 -6.16 4.16
N PHE A 55 21.59 -5.32 4.63
CA PHE A 55 20.27 -5.75 5.05
C PHE A 55 19.50 -6.38 3.87
N TYR A 56 19.49 -5.74 2.71
CA TYR A 56 18.80 -6.27 1.53
C TYR A 56 19.34 -7.63 1.08
N LEU A 57 20.67 -7.85 1.12
CA LEU A 57 21.29 -9.12 0.76
C LEU A 57 20.97 -10.27 1.74
N GLU A 58 20.70 -9.93 3.01
CA GLU A 58 20.40 -10.87 4.09
C GLU A 58 18.93 -11.36 4.08
N LEU A 59 18.09 -10.72 3.26
CA LEU A 59 16.66 -11.02 3.10
C LEU A 59 16.40 -12.06 2.00
N SER A 60 15.40 -12.92 2.22
CA SER A 60 14.87 -13.77 1.15
C SER A 60 14.24 -12.93 0.03
N GLU A 61 14.10 -13.50 -1.16
CA GLU A 61 13.49 -12.80 -2.31
C GLU A 61 12.08 -12.28 -2.00
N ASP A 62 11.25 -13.09 -1.34
CA ASP A 62 9.90 -12.68 -0.91
C ASP A 62 9.95 -11.52 0.09
N SER A 63 10.89 -11.57 1.03
CA SER A 63 11.05 -10.51 2.05
C SER A 63 11.55 -9.20 1.44
N ARG A 64 12.43 -9.29 0.43
CA ARG A 64 12.88 -8.13 -0.36
C ARG A 64 11.72 -7.53 -1.14
N ARG A 65 10.90 -8.37 -1.77
CA ARG A 65 9.75 -7.93 -2.55
C ARG A 65 8.74 -7.15 -1.70
N LEU A 66 8.37 -7.66 -0.52
CA LEU A 66 7.46 -6.96 0.41
C LEU A 66 7.97 -5.57 0.79
N LEU A 67 9.26 -5.48 1.08
CA LEU A 67 9.88 -4.23 1.49
C LEU A 67 9.97 -3.21 0.34
N VAL A 68 10.31 -3.66 -0.87
CA VAL A 68 10.30 -2.81 -2.07
C VAL A 68 8.89 -2.37 -2.44
N GLU A 69 7.89 -3.26 -2.36
CA GLU A 69 6.48 -2.92 -2.59
C GLU A 69 5.99 -1.86 -1.59
N ARG A 70 6.39 -1.96 -0.31
CA ARG A 70 6.09 -0.94 0.70
C ARG A 70 6.77 0.39 0.38
N ALA A 71 8.06 0.36 0.04
CA ALA A 71 8.83 1.54 -0.31
C ALA A 71 8.22 2.29 -1.50
N VAL A 72 7.88 1.57 -2.58
CA VAL A 72 7.22 2.12 -3.77
C VAL A 72 5.85 2.69 -3.42
N SER A 73 5.06 2.01 -2.58
CA SER A 73 3.73 2.49 -2.16
C SER A 73 3.79 3.84 -1.41
N ILE A 74 4.82 4.03 -0.60
CA ILE A 74 5.06 5.27 0.14
C ILE A 74 5.59 6.36 -0.79
N TYR A 75 6.52 6.03 -1.67
CA TYR A 75 7.14 6.98 -2.60
C TYR A 75 6.16 7.48 -3.68
N ASP A 76 5.36 6.59 -4.27
CA ASP A 76 4.36 6.93 -5.29
C ASP A 76 3.15 7.72 -4.71
N GLY A 77 3.11 7.97 -3.39
CA GLY A 77 2.03 8.71 -2.72
C GLY A 77 0.65 8.04 -2.83
N ARG A 78 0.58 6.79 -3.32
CA ARG A 78 -0.70 6.07 -3.53
C ARG A 78 -1.43 5.76 -2.23
N ARG A 79 -0.77 5.89 -1.08
CA ARG A 79 -1.38 5.82 0.26
C ARG A 79 -2.59 6.78 0.42
N PHE A 80 -2.68 7.85 -0.38
CA PHE A 80 -3.82 8.78 -0.38
C PHE A 80 -4.81 8.63 -1.55
N ARG A 81 -4.50 7.83 -2.58
CA ARG A 81 -5.35 7.69 -3.76
C ARG A 81 -6.52 6.72 -3.59
N ASN A 82 -6.52 5.89 -2.55
CA ASN A 82 -7.53 4.83 -2.36
C ASN A 82 -8.57 5.11 -1.26
N ARG A 83 -8.71 6.36 -0.80
CA ARG A 83 -9.83 6.83 0.05
C ARG A 83 -10.87 7.61 -0.77
N ASN A 84 -11.00 7.34 -2.07
CA ASN A 84 -12.03 7.98 -2.89
C ASN A 84 -12.54 7.08 -4.03
N ARG A 85 -12.77 5.79 -3.74
CA ARG A 85 -13.46 4.89 -4.69
C ARG A 85 -14.87 4.47 -4.28
N ASN A 86 -15.38 4.88 -3.12
CA ASN A 86 -16.67 4.41 -2.62
C ASN A 86 -17.64 5.52 -2.12
N SER A 87 -17.72 6.67 -2.80
CA SER A 87 -18.74 7.67 -2.46
C SER A 87 -19.28 8.38 -3.70
N THR A 88 -20.18 7.73 -4.44
CA THR A 88 -21.30 8.37 -5.20
C THR A 88 -22.09 7.32 -5.99
N SER A 89 -22.87 6.52 -5.26
CA SER A 89 -24.19 6.11 -5.76
C SER A 89 -25.21 6.74 -4.82
N THR A 90 -25.32 8.07 -4.93
CA THR A 90 -26.32 8.87 -4.24
C THR A 90 -27.71 8.37 -4.62
N THR A 91 -28.40 7.82 -3.63
CA THR A 91 -29.85 7.72 -3.54
C THR A 91 -30.53 8.94 -4.16
N ARG A 92 -31.26 8.75 -5.26
CA ARG A 92 -32.47 9.52 -5.56
C ARG A 92 -33.62 8.54 -5.75
N ASN A 93 -34.44 8.47 -4.71
CA ASN A 93 -35.85 8.08 -4.79
C ASN A 93 -36.55 8.91 -5.88
N ILE A 94 -37.57 8.34 -6.53
CA ILE A 94 -38.96 8.80 -6.40
C ILE A 94 -39.86 7.89 -7.26
N SER A 95 -40.82 7.32 -6.57
CA SER A 95 -42.01 6.63 -7.02
C SER A 95 -42.63 7.25 -8.28
N SER A 96 -42.89 6.43 -9.29
CA SER A 96 -43.84 6.74 -10.37
C SER A 96 -44.93 5.67 -10.37
N THR A 97 -45.91 5.87 -9.50
CA THR A 97 -47.22 5.23 -9.57
C THR A 97 -48.02 5.88 -10.69
N ALA A 98 -48.28 5.16 -11.77
CA ALA A 98 -49.43 5.41 -12.65
C ALA A 98 -49.70 4.16 -13.49
N SER A 99 -50.37 3.18 -12.88
CA SER A 99 -51.07 2.12 -13.60
C SER A 99 -52.20 2.77 -14.41
N GLN A 100 -52.06 2.89 -15.73
CA GLN A 100 -53.18 3.20 -16.61
C GLN A 100 -54.10 1.97 -16.69
N GLY A 101 -55.12 1.97 -15.84
CA GLY A 101 -56.27 1.07 -15.96
C GLY A 101 -57.17 1.51 -17.11
N HIS A 102 -57.39 0.60 -18.05
CA HIS A 102 -58.58 0.54 -18.88
C HIS A 102 -59.84 0.54 -17.98
N ASN A 103 -60.91 1.27 -18.35
CA ASN A 103 -62.24 0.74 -18.70
C ASN A 103 -63.40 1.76 -18.48
N ARG A 104 -64.02 2.17 -19.61
CA ARG A 104 -65.47 2.37 -19.91
C ARG A 104 -66.46 3.18 -19.05
N GLN A 105 -67.23 3.99 -19.80
CA GLN A 105 -68.69 4.29 -19.77
C GLN A 105 -69.23 5.56 -19.07
N GLN A 106 -69.78 6.45 -19.92
CA GLN A 106 -71.08 7.20 -19.95
C GLN A 106 -71.99 7.23 -18.69
N PRO A 107 -72.81 8.28 -18.49
CA PRO A 107 -73.89 8.74 -19.39
C PRO A 107 -73.66 10.08 -20.10
#